data_AF-A0A0K8Q449-F1
#
_entry.id   AF-A0A0K8Q449-F1
#
_cell.length_a   1.000
_cell.length_b   1.000
_cell.length_c   1.000
_cell.angle_alpha   90.00
_cell.angle_beta   90.00
_cell.angle_gamma   90.00
#
_symmetry.space_group_name_H-M   'P 1'
#
loop_
_entity.id
_entity.type
_entity.pdbx_description
1 polymer ?
#
loop_
_entity_poly.entity_id
_entity_poly.type
_entity_poly.pdbx_seq_one_letter_code
_entity_poly.pdbx_strand_id
1 'polypeptide(L)'
;MIVGGGNTQTNTPAINQTDIIDLSQANPAYVPGPDLPGPGKLYLNLLNLPDRTVFSANGAQYNRSGNVDTAAIYRPSSNDWLSIDPDPVSRNYHSSAILLPDGRVAVFGSNPLDNTFELRISVYSPPYLFQNGRPGITQAPASATYGQSFGLQVSGTVKSASLMSPMSATHQTDTNARLVDLPLSGSGTSLTATVPANSNLLPPGPYMLTVLDTNNVPSVAKWVWIS
;
A
#
# COMPACT_ATOMS: atom_id res chain seq x y z
N MET A 1 -2.00 7.24 -8.48
CA MET A 1 -2.02 8.45 -7.63
C MET A 1 -0.59 8.93 -7.49
N ILE A 2 -0.37 10.24 -7.53
CA ILE A 2 0.88 10.91 -7.15
C ILE A 2 0.59 11.83 -5.98
N VAL A 3 1.53 11.96 -5.04
CA VAL A 3 1.33 12.71 -3.80
C VAL A 3 2.60 13.48 -3.49
N GLY A 4 2.45 14.76 -3.15
CA GLY A 4 3.52 15.62 -2.66
C GLY A 4 4.68 15.81 -3.64
N GLY A 5 5.89 15.89 -3.11
CA GLY A 5 7.09 16.16 -3.87
C GLY A 5 7.55 17.61 -3.79
N GLY A 6 8.68 17.89 -4.43
CA GLY A 6 9.32 19.21 -4.40
C GLY A 6 10.57 19.22 -5.29
N ASN A 7 11.27 20.34 -5.30
CA ASN A 7 12.44 20.54 -6.15
C ASN A 7 13.71 20.62 -5.28
N THR A 8 14.62 19.66 -5.44
CA THR A 8 15.86 19.58 -4.65
C THR A 8 16.93 20.58 -5.10
N GLN A 9 16.80 21.21 -6.27
CA GLN A 9 17.71 22.21 -6.80
C GLN A 9 17.35 23.61 -6.29
N THR A 10 16.09 24.01 -6.45
CA THR A 10 15.62 25.31 -5.94
C THR A 10 15.37 25.29 -4.44
N ASN A 11 15.11 24.10 -3.88
CA ASN A 11 14.89 23.85 -2.46
C ASN A 11 13.75 24.71 -1.87
N THR A 12 12.74 25.01 -2.67
CA THR A 12 11.49 25.62 -2.19
C THR A 12 10.70 24.62 -1.34
N PRO A 13 9.83 25.08 -0.43
CA PRO A 13 8.96 24.18 0.33
C PRO A 13 8.24 23.18 -0.59
N ALA A 14 8.21 21.93 -0.17
CA ALA A 14 7.50 20.86 -0.86
C ALA A 14 5.99 21.10 -0.89
N ILE A 15 5.30 20.46 -1.82
CA ILE A 15 3.84 20.56 -2.00
C ILE A 15 3.13 19.40 -1.31
N ASN A 16 1.85 19.59 -1.03
CA ASN A 16 0.95 18.58 -0.45
C ASN A 16 -0.13 18.13 -1.46
N GLN A 17 0.01 18.48 -2.73
CA GLN A 17 -0.97 18.15 -3.76
C GLN A 17 -1.02 16.65 -4.01
N THR A 18 -2.19 16.17 -4.40
CA THR A 18 -2.43 14.80 -4.85
C THR A 18 -3.09 14.83 -6.21
N ASP A 19 -2.65 13.99 -7.13
CA ASP A 19 -3.38 13.74 -8.38
C ASP A 19 -3.64 12.25 -8.57
N ILE A 20 -4.79 11.92 -9.16
CA ILE A 20 -5.26 10.56 -9.39
C ILE A 20 -5.47 10.37 -10.88
N ILE A 21 -5.13 9.19 -11.38
CA ILE A 21 -5.32 8.82 -12.79
C ILE A 21 -6.08 7.51 -12.85
N ASP A 22 -7.13 7.48 -13.66
CA ASP A 22 -7.85 6.26 -14.03
C ASP A 22 -7.32 5.78 -15.39
N LEU A 23 -6.52 4.72 -15.36
CA LEU A 23 -5.91 4.13 -16.56
C LEU A 23 -6.89 3.32 -17.41
N SER A 24 -8.14 3.13 -16.97
CA SER A 24 -9.18 2.46 -17.76
C SER A 24 -9.86 3.39 -18.77
N GLN A 25 -9.70 4.71 -18.62
CA GLN A 25 -10.25 5.70 -19.54
C GLN A 25 -9.51 5.65 -20.89
N ALA A 26 -10.23 5.96 -21.99
CA ALA A 26 -9.65 5.97 -23.34
C ALA A 26 -8.50 6.99 -23.49
N ASN A 27 -8.59 8.12 -22.79
CA ASN A 27 -7.56 9.16 -22.73
C ASN A 27 -7.28 9.48 -21.25
N PRO A 28 -6.47 8.68 -20.57
CA PRO A 28 -6.26 8.82 -19.14
C PRO A 28 -5.48 10.11 -18.84
N ALA A 29 -5.98 10.88 -17.88
CA ALA A 29 -5.38 12.12 -17.43
C ALA A 29 -5.36 12.16 -15.90
N TYR A 30 -4.35 12.81 -15.34
CA TYR A 30 -4.32 13.13 -13.92
C TYR A 30 -5.40 14.18 -13.61
N VAL A 31 -6.16 13.92 -12.56
CA VAL A 31 -7.13 14.87 -11.99
C VAL A 31 -6.76 15.16 -10.54
N PRO A 32 -6.94 16.40 -10.06
CA PRO A 32 -6.70 16.75 -8.67
C PRO A 32 -7.52 15.89 -7.72
N GLY A 33 -6.84 15.32 -6.73
CA GLY A 33 -7.42 14.68 -5.55
C GLY A 33 -7.44 15.63 -4.34
N PRO A 34 -7.85 15.15 -3.17
CA PRO A 34 -7.73 15.91 -1.93
C PRO A 34 -6.26 16.14 -1.57
N ASP A 35 -5.94 17.35 -1.11
CA ASP A 35 -4.61 17.66 -0.61
C ASP A 35 -4.25 16.76 0.58
N LEU A 36 -2.99 16.34 0.63
CA LEU A 36 -2.42 15.59 1.74
C LEU A 36 -2.45 16.46 3.01
N PRO A 37 -2.95 15.96 4.15
CA PRO A 37 -3.01 16.72 5.38
C PRO A 37 -1.63 17.13 5.92
N GLY A 38 -1.54 18.37 6.40
CA GLY A 38 -0.32 18.95 6.95
C GLY A 38 0.54 19.66 5.89
N PRO A 39 1.80 19.98 6.23
CA PRO A 39 2.69 20.65 5.29
C PRO A 39 3.06 19.71 4.13
N GLY A 40 3.38 20.32 2.99
CA GLY A 40 3.90 19.59 1.84
C GLY A 40 5.23 18.91 2.13
N LYS A 41 5.48 17.79 1.45
CA LYS A 41 6.64 16.94 1.74
C LYS A 41 7.22 16.22 0.53
N LEU A 42 8.53 16.28 0.46
CA LEU A 42 9.42 15.37 -0.27
C LEU A 42 9.59 14.08 0.53
N TYR A 43 10.11 13.05 -0.12
CA TYR A 43 10.59 11.81 0.51
C TYR A 43 9.55 11.05 1.34
N LEU A 44 8.26 11.33 1.17
CA LEU A 44 7.21 10.59 1.87
C LEU A 44 7.21 9.12 1.45
N ASN A 45 6.80 8.25 2.37
CA ASN A 45 6.55 6.86 2.05
C ASN A 45 5.08 6.71 1.67
N LEU A 46 4.79 6.09 0.52
CA LEU A 46 3.45 5.87 0.00
C LEU A 46 3.28 4.40 -0.40
N LEU A 47 2.28 3.69 0.13
CA LEU A 47 2.04 2.28 -0.21
C LEU A 47 0.59 1.88 -0.13
N ASN A 48 0.21 0.87 -0.92
CA ASN A 48 -1.12 0.27 -0.89
C ASN A 48 -1.26 -0.63 0.34
N LEU A 49 -2.40 -0.55 1.01
CA LEU A 49 -2.79 -1.45 2.08
C LEU A 49 -3.76 -2.53 1.55
N PRO A 50 -3.83 -3.71 2.20
CA PRO A 50 -4.71 -4.81 1.78
C PRO A 50 -6.20 -4.44 1.71
N ASP A 51 -6.62 -3.46 2.51
CA ASP A 51 -7.99 -2.96 2.58
C ASP A 51 -8.34 -1.97 1.45
N ARG A 52 -7.46 -1.81 0.46
CA ARG A 52 -7.56 -0.89 -0.70
C ARG A 52 -7.41 0.59 -0.33
N THR A 53 -6.93 0.89 0.87
CA THR A 53 -6.51 2.25 1.23
C THR A 53 -5.04 2.47 0.89
N VAL A 54 -4.57 3.72 0.92
CA VAL A 54 -3.16 4.06 0.66
C VAL A 54 -2.57 4.77 1.86
N PHE A 55 -1.52 4.20 2.44
CA PHE A 55 -0.80 4.77 3.58
C PHE A 55 0.22 5.81 3.11
N SER A 56 0.29 6.95 3.80
CA SER A 56 1.29 8.01 3.63
C SER A 56 1.89 8.35 4.98
N ALA A 57 3.22 8.41 5.08
CA ALA A 57 3.90 8.85 6.30
C ALA A 57 5.29 9.39 6.05
N ASN A 58 5.76 10.20 7.02
CA ASN A 58 7.11 10.76 7.05
C ASN A 58 7.40 11.65 5.83
N GLY A 59 8.63 12.16 5.72
CA GLY A 59 9.08 13.04 4.65
C GLY A 59 9.75 14.29 5.17
N ALA A 60 9.99 15.25 4.28
CA ALA A 60 10.59 16.53 4.64
C ALA A 60 10.08 17.67 3.77
N GLN A 61 9.96 18.87 4.35
CA GLN A 61 9.52 20.07 3.65
C GLN A 61 10.58 20.59 2.68
N TYR A 62 11.85 20.28 2.91
CA TYR A 62 13.00 20.71 2.09
C TYR A 62 13.92 19.54 1.77
N ASN A 63 14.88 19.76 0.88
CA ASN A 63 15.91 18.80 0.50
C ASN A 63 16.67 18.34 1.75
N ARG A 64 16.38 17.11 2.20
CA ARG A 64 16.99 16.43 3.36
C ARG A 64 16.94 17.24 4.67
N SER A 65 15.96 18.14 4.84
CA SER A 65 15.77 18.96 6.06
C SER A 65 14.33 19.39 6.27
N GLY A 66 13.96 19.70 7.52
CA GLY A 66 12.59 20.06 7.91
C GLY A 66 11.66 18.84 7.89
N ASN A 67 11.86 17.91 8.82
CA ASN A 67 11.07 16.68 8.91
C ASN A 67 9.56 16.96 8.97
N VAL A 68 8.78 16.11 8.31
CA VAL A 68 7.32 16.13 8.33
C VAL A 68 6.83 14.76 8.78
N ASP A 69 6.44 14.67 10.05
CA ASP A 69 6.04 13.40 10.66
C ASP A 69 4.58 13.03 10.38
N THR A 70 3.78 13.96 9.83
CA THR A 70 2.35 13.72 9.59
C THR A 70 2.12 12.43 8.81
N ALA A 71 1.10 11.68 9.21
CA ALA A 71 0.71 10.45 8.56
C ALA A 71 -0.78 10.48 8.24
N ALA A 72 -1.15 9.87 7.13
CA ALA A 72 -2.54 9.82 6.67
C ALA A 72 -2.81 8.56 5.85
N ILE A 73 -4.06 8.13 5.83
CA ILE A 73 -4.56 7.05 4.98
C ILE A 73 -5.52 7.65 3.97
N TYR A 74 -5.20 7.56 2.69
CA TYR A 74 -6.12 7.92 1.62
C TYR A 74 -7.16 6.82 1.45
N ARG A 75 -8.43 7.21 1.39
CA ARG A 75 -9.58 6.31 1.24
C ARG A 75 -10.22 6.53 -0.12
N PRO A 76 -9.93 5.67 -1.12
CA PRO A 76 -10.48 5.84 -2.47
C PRO A 76 -12.02 5.87 -2.51
N SER A 77 -12.70 5.16 -1.61
CA SER A 77 -14.16 5.10 -1.55
C SER A 77 -14.83 6.44 -1.23
N SER A 78 -14.16 7.28 -0.45
CA SER A 78 -14.65 8.59 -0.02
C SER A 78 -13.88 9.76 -0.66
N ASN A 79 -12.84 9.45 -1.43
CA ASN A 79 -11.93 10.43 -2.02
C ASN A 79 -11.41 11.45 -1.00
N ASP A 80 -10.93 10.97 0.14
CA ASP A 80 -10.42 11.79 1.23
C ASP A 80 -9.23 11.17 1.96
N TRP A 81 -8.56 11.98 2.77
CA TRP A 81 -7.49 11.55 3.66
C TRP A 81 -7.99 11.47 5.10
N LEU A 82 -7.75 10.34 5.75
CA LEU A 82 -7.87 10.19 7.20
C LEU A 82 -6.51 10.46 7.83
N SER A 83 -6.38 11.53 8.62
CA SER A 83 -5.18 11.75 9.43
C SER A 83 -5.06 10.68 10.50
N ILE A 84 -3.86 10.16 10.72
CA ILE A 84 -3.53 9.14 11.71
C ILE A 84 -2.35 9.61 12.57
N ASP A 85 -2.13 8.92 13.69
CA ASP A 85 -1.01 9.26 14.58
C ASP A 85 0.33 9.11 13.84
N PRO A 86 1.23 10.11 13.99
CA PRO A 86 2.54 10.08 13.34
C PRO A 86 3.48 9.07 13.99
N ASP A 87 4.49 8.62 13.22
CA ASP A 87 5.65 7.91 13.78
C ASP A 87 6.46 8.89 14.64
N PRO A 88 6.74 8.59 15.92
CA PRO A 88 7.59 9.46 16.75
C PRO A 88 9.05 9.48 16.27
N VAL A 89 9.42 8.58 15.36
CA VAL A 89 10.71 8.56 14.70
C VAL A 89 10.60 9.28 13.37
N SER A 90 11.15 10.49 13.28
CA SER A 90 11.17 11.25 12.03
C SER A 90 12.01 10.58 10.96
N ARG A 91 11.48 10.52 9.73
CA ARG A 91 12.19 9.95 8.58
C ARG A 91 12.09 10.86 7.37
N ASN A 92 13.19 11.01 6.63
CA ASN A 92 13.22 11.77 5.39
C ASN A 92 13.91 10.99 4.26
N TYR A 93 14.80 11.62 3.50
CA TYR A 93 15.56 10.97 2.43
C TYR A 93 16.21 9.66 2.88
N HIS A 94 16.26 8.66 1.99
CA HIS A 94 16.67 7.27 2.31
C HIS A 94 15.81 6.55 3.37
N SER A 95 14.65 7.07 3.75
CA SER A 95 13.63 6.23 4.37
C SER A 95 12.99 5.31 3.33
N SER A 96 12.44 4.20 3.80
CA SER A 96 11.58 3.33 3.03
C SER A 96 10.48 2.76 3.93
N ALA A 97 9.37 2.35 3.32
CA ALA A 97 8.32 1.61 3.99
C ALA A 97 7.89 0.41 3.14
N ILE A 98 7.57 -0.70 3.81
CA ILE A 98 7.08 -1.93 3.17
C ILE A 98 5.87 -2.48 3.91
N LEU A 99 4.94 -3.07 3.14
CA LEU A 99 3.84 -3.86 3.68
C LEU A 99 4.37 -5.22 4.15
N LEU A 100 4.03 -5.60 5.38
CA LEU A 100 4.33 -6.92 5.93
C LEU A 100 3.21 -7.92 5.61
N PRO A 101 3.50 -9.24 5.50
CA PRO A 101 2.49 -10.26 5.20
C PRO A 101 1.33 -10.34 6.20
N ASP A 102 1.52 -9.84 7.42
CA ASP A 102 0.47 -9.78 8.45
C ASP A 102 -0.38 -8.49 8.40
N GLY A 103 -0.21 -7.67 7.37
CA GLY A 103 -0.96 -6.44 7.17
C GLY A 103 -0.44 -5.24 7.98
N ARG A 104 0.69 -5.35 8.67
CA ARG A 104 1.37 -4.18 9.27
C ARG A 104 2.28 -3.50 8.26
N VAL A 105 2.74 -2.30 8.58
CA VAL A 105 3.70 -1.55 7.76
C VAL A 105 5.00 -1.39 8.54
N ALA A 106 6.13 -1.78 7.96
CA ALA A 106 7.44 -1.47 8.51
C ALA A 106 7.98 -0.20 7.85
N VAL A 107 8.48 0.74 8.65
CA VAL A 107 9.12 1.97 8.19
C VAL A 107 10.53 2.04 8.77
N PHE A 108 11.52 2.32 7.92
CA PHE A 108 12.93 2.23 8.30
C PHE A 108 13.80 3.19 7.49
N GLY A 109 15.02 3.43 7.99
CA GLY A 109 15.98 4.35 7.36
C GLY A 109 15.63 5.82 7.56
N SER A 110 16.62 6.66 7.27
CA SER A 110 16.60 8.12 7.14
C SER A 110 18.06 8.56 6.99
N ASN A 111 18.34 9.55 6.14
CA ASN A 111 19.65 10.16 5.95
C ASN A 111 19.50 11.68 5.68
N PRO A 112 19.13 12.48 6.69
CA PRO A 112 19.18 13.94 6.66
C PRO A 112 20.58 14.51 6.34
N LEU A 113 20.64 15.82 6.07
CA LEU A 113 21.91 16.54 5.84
C LEU A 113 22.81 16.62 7.07
N ASP A 114 22.25 16.51 8.27
CA ASP A 114 22.99 16.57 9.53
C ASP A 114 23.80 15.29 9.82
N ASN A 115 23.79 14.32 8.89
CA ASN A 115 24.45 13.02 8.98
C ASN A 115 23.97 12.15 10.16
N THR A 116 22.79 12.43 10.71
CA THR A 116 22.12 11.48 11.60
C THR A 116 21.51 10.35 10.75
N PHE A 117 21.76 9.11 11.15
CA PHE A 117 21.19 7.93 10.49
C PHE A 117 20.18 7.28 11.42
N GLU A 118 18.99 6.98 10.89
CA GLU A 118 17.96 6.31 11.68
C GLU A 118 18.05 4.79 11.51
N LEU A 119 18.44 4.11 12.59
CA LEU A 119 18.67 2.66 12.61
C LEU A 119 17.47 1.87 13.14
N ARG A 120 16.47 2.54 13.73
CA ARG A 120 15.28 1.90 14.26
C ARG A 120 14.29 1.59 13.14
N ILE A 121 13.58 0.49 13.31
CA ILE A 121 12.44 0.09 12.49
C ILE A 121 11.17 0.38 13.31
N SER A 122 10.28 1.19 12.75
CA SER A 122 8.94 1.40 13.29
C SER A 122 7.98 0.42 12.62
N VAL A 123 7.06 -0.18 13.39
CA VAL A 123 6.03 -1.07 12.84
C VAL A 123 4.66 -0.47 13.15
N TYR A 124 4.00 0.02 12.11
CA TYR A 124 2.66 0.59 12.18
C TYR A 124 1.61 -0.50 12.00
N SER A 125 0.61 -0.51 12.88
CA SER A 125 -0.58 -1.37 12.76
C SER A 125 -1.75 -0.51 12.29
N PRO A 126 -2.24 -0.69 11.05
CA PRO A 126 -3.34 0.13 10.54
C PRO A 126 -4.67 -0.12 11.28
N PRO A 127 -5.65 0.82 11.20
CA PRO A 127 -6.90 0.75 11.95
C PRO A 127 -7.69 -0.56 11.76
N TYR A 128 -7.61 -1.17 10.57
CA TYR A 128 -8.28 -2.45 10.30
C TYR A 128 -7.81 -3.59 11.21
N LEU A 129 -6.62 -3.54 11.81
CA LEU A 129 -6.12 -4.58 12.72
C LEU A 129 -6.68 -4.48 14.14
N PHE A 130 -7.38 -3.39 14.46
CA PHE A 130 -8.03 -3.19 15.76
C PHE A 130 -9.53 -3.48 15.73
N GLN A 131 -10.04 -3.99 14.60
CA GLN A 131 -11.41 -4.44 14.47
C GLN A 131 -11.58 -5.85 15.06
N ASN A 132 -12.82 -6.22 15.38
CA ASN A 132 -13.13 -7.53 15.95
C ASN A 132 -13.14 -8.61 14.86
N GLY A 133 -12.30 -9.64 15.05
CA GLY A 133 -12.19 -10.77 14.14
C GLY A 133 -11.23 -10.49 12.98
N ARG A 134 -10.76 -11.56 12.35
CA ARG A 134 -9.87 -11.51 11.19
C ARG A 134 -10.13 -12.73 10.32
N PRO A 135 -10.44 -12.59 9.02
CA PRO A 135 -10.61 -13.74 8.16
C PRO A 135 -9.27 -14.45 7.97
N GLY A 136 -9.31 -15.74 7.65
CA GLY A 136 -8.11 -16.55 7.42
C GLY A 136 -8.15 -17.25 6.08
N ILE A 137 -6.99 -17.43 5.46
CA ILE A 137 -6.81 -18.35 4.33
C ILE A 137 -6.24 -19.65 4.89
N THR A 138 -7.04 -20.70 4.89
CA THR A 138 -6.66 -22.03 5.41
C THR A 138 -6.04 -22.91 4.33
N GLN A 139 -6.43 -22.74 3.06
CA GLN A 139 -5.84 -23.42 1.91
C GLN A 139 -5.84 -22.50 0.67
N ALA A 140 -4.69 -22.43 0.00
CA ALA A 140 -4.49 -21.78 -1.29
C ALA A 140 -3.38 -22.53 -2.05
N PRO A 141 -3.34 -22.50 -3.39
CA PRO A 141 -2.27 -23.13 -4.15
C PRO A 141 -0.95 -22.38 -3.96
N ALA A 142 0.18 -23.07 -4.12
CA ALA A 142 1.51 -22.43 -4.13
C ALA A 142 1.77 -21.63 -5.41
N SER A 143 1.08 -21.98 -6.51
CA SER A 143 1.20 -21.31 -7.80
C SER A 143 -0.13 -21.33 -8.56
N ALA A 144 -0.36 -20.33 -9.40
CA ALA A 144 -1.50 -20.28 -10.31
C ALA A 144 -1.09 -19.61 -11.64
N THR A 145 -1.79 -19.96 -12.72
CA THR A 145 -1.53 -19.39 -14.05
C THR A 145 -2.56 -18.35 -14.46
N TYR A 146 -2.21 -17.52 -15.44
CA TYR A 146 -3.15 -16.52 -16.00
C TYR A 146 -4.46 -17.16 -16.48
N GLY A 147 -5.60 -16.57 -16.09
CA GLY A 147 -6.94 -17.07 -16.40
C GLY A 147 -7.37 -18.30 -15.59
N GLN A 148 -6.49 -18.88 -14.78
CA GLN A 148 -6.83 -20.04 -13.93
C GLN A 148 -7.79 -19.64 -12.82
N SER A 149 -8.79 -20.48 -12.57
CA SER A 149 -9.56 -20.47 -11.32
C SER A 149 -9.02 -21.53 -10.38
N PHE A 150 -8.81 -21.18 -9.11
CA PHE A 150 -8.34 -22.09 -8.08
C PHE A 150 -9.23 -22.07 -6.83
N GLY A 151 -9.30 -23.21 -6.15
CA GLY A 151 -10.03 -23.32 -4.88
C GLY A 151 -9.30 -22.61 -3.75
N LEU A 152 -10.05 -21.89 -2.94
CA LEU A 152 -9.59 -21.13 -1.78
C LEU A 152 -10.43 -21.54 -0.57
N GLN A 153 -9.80 -22.12 0.45
CA GLN A 153 -10.48 -22.39 1.72
C GLN A 153 -10.20 -21.24 2.69
N VAL A 154 -11.27 -20.75 3.33
CA VAL A 154 -11.23 -19.58 4.22
C VAL A 154 -11.90 -19.85 5.56
N SER A 155 -11.55 -19.03 6.55
CA SER A 155 -12.28 -18.90 7.81
C SER A 155 -12.89 -17.50 7.92
N GLY A 156 -14.08 -17.41 8.53
CA GLY A 156 -14.86 -16.18 8.60
C GLY A 156 -15.60 -15.87 7.30
N THR A 157 -16.28 -14.73 7.27
CA THR A 157 -16.99 -14.23 6.09
C THR A 157 -16.01 -13.44 5.22
N VAL A 158 -15.85 -13.82 3.95
CA VAL A 158 -14.98 -13.14 2.99
C VAL A 158 -15.82 -12.46 1.92
N LYS A 159 -15.51 -11.20 1.60
CA LYS A 159 -16.15 -10.44 0.52
C LYS A 159 -15.28 -10.29 -0.72
N SER A 160 -13.96 -10.30 -0.57
CA SER A 160 -13.04 -10.09 -1.69
C SER A 160 -11.69 -10.74 -1.44
N ALA A 161 -10.96 -10.99 -2.52
CA ALA A 161 -9.58 -11.46 -2.52
C ALA A 161 -8.74 -10.60 -3.45
N SER A 162 -7.46 -10.45 -3.14
CA SER A 162 -6.53 -9.68 -3.98
C SER A 162 -5.11 -10.21 -3.85
N LEU A 163 -4.32 -9.96 -4.90
CA LEU A 163 -2.88 -10.19 -4.94
C LEU A 163 -2.16 -8.85 -4.86
N MET A 164 -1.19 -8.76 -3.96
CA MET A 164 -0.27 -7.62 -3.86
C MET A 164 1.14 -8.06 -4.18
N SER A 165 1.86 -7.27 -4.96
CA SER A 165 3.27 -7.54 -5.22
C SER A 165 4.10 -7.31 -3.95
N PRO A 166 5.19 -8.07 -3.74
CA PRO A 166 6.19 -7.71 -2.74
C PRO A 166 6.82 -6.37 -3.13
N MET A 167 7.01 -5.53 -2.13
CA MET A 167 7.60 -4.21 -2.32
C MET A 167 9.13 -4.30 -2.40
N SER A 168 9.73 -3.43 -3.23
CA SER A 168 11.18 -3.24 -3.32
C SER A 168 11.50 -1.74 -3.38
N ALA A 169 11.04 -1.01 -2.36
CA ALA A 169 11.08 0.44 -2.34
C ALA A 169 12.46 1.01 -1.96
N THR A 170 12.97 1.93 -2.78
CA THR A 170 14.11 2.79 -2.45
C THR A 170 13.92 4.17 -3.07
N HIS A 171 14.40 5.22 -2.42
CA HIS A 171 14.29 6.60 -2.93
C HIS A 171 12.85 6.96 -3.35
N GLN A 172 11.87 6.53 -2.54
CA GLN A 172 10.43 6.68 -2.76
C GLN A 172 9.91 6.15 -4.09
N THR A 173 10.63 5.19 -4.64
CA THR A 173 10.30 4.51 -5.87
C THR A 173 10.11 3.03 -5.59
N ASP A 174 8.93 2.52 -5.91
CA ASP A 174 8.63 1.10 -6.03
C ASP A 174 7.84 0.86 -7.32
N THR A 175 8.48 0.28 -8.32
CA THR A 175 7.86 -0.01 -9.62
C THR A 175 7.02 -1.29 -9.60
N ASN A 176 7.07 -2.05 -8.51
CA ASN A 176 6.26 -3.25 -8.34
C ASN A 176 4.88 -2.93 -7.77
N ALA A 177 4.74 -1.86 -6.99
CA ALA A 177 3.56 -1.54 -6.18
C ALA A 177 2.24 -1.68 -6.94
N ARG A 178 1.45 -2.69 -6.57
CA ARG A 178 0.11 -2.95 -7.14
C ARG A 178 -0.73 -3.81 -6.20
N LEU A 179 -2.04 -3.64 -6.31
CA LEU A 179 -3.05 -4.51 -5.73
C LEU A 179 -4.01 -4.89 -6.87
N VAL A 180 -4.20 -6.18 -7.09
CA VAL A 180 -5.05 -6.71 -8.16
C VAL A 180 -6.12 -7.60 -7.55
N ASP A 181 -7.38 -7.24 -7.79
CA ASP A 181 -8.52 -8.00 -7.31
C ASP A 181 -8.67 -9.32 -8.07
N LEU A 182 -9.02 -10.37 -7.34
CA LEU A 182 -9.38 -11.67 -7.90
C LEU A 182 -10.91 -11.80 -7.85
N PRO A 183 -11.59 -12.01 -8.99
CA PRO A 183 -12.98 -12.39 -8.99
C PRO A 183 -13.20 -13.62 -8.09
N LEU A 184 -14.19 -13.51 -7.19
CA LEU A 184 -14.57 -14.59 -6.29
C LEU A 184 -15.93 -15.18 -6.70
N SER A 185 -16.07 -16.49 -6.53
CA SER A 185 -17.33 -17.21 -6.59
C SER A 185 -17.41 -18.27 -5.49
N GLY A 186 -18.61 -18.76 -5.21
CA GLY A 186 -18.88 -19.66 -4.08
C GLY A 186 -19.37 -18.93 -2.84
N SER A 187 -19.54 -19.67 -1.74
CA SER A 187 -20.04 -19.16 -0.47
C SER A 187 -19.54 -19.98 0.71
N GLY A 188 -19.72 -19.45 1.93
CA GLY A 188 -19.23 -20.11 3.14
C GLY A 188 -17.69 -20.14 3.19
N THR A 189 -17.14 -21.30 3.54
CA THR A 189 -15.69 -21.49 3.73
C THR A 189 -14.94 -21.93 2.47
N SER A 190 -15.65 -22.28 1.40
CA SER A 190 -15.06 -22.77 0.16
C SER A 190 -15.38 -21.81 -0.98
N LEU A 191 -14.37 -21.07 -1.42
CA LEU A 191 -14.46 -20.09 -2.48
C LEU A 191 -13.62 -20.53 -3.68
N THR A 192 -13.89 -19.92 -4.83
CA THR A 192 -13.05 -20.03 -6.02
C THR A 192 -12.59 -18.63 -6.40
N ALA A 193 -11.27 -18.45 -6.51
CA ALA A 193 -10.66 -17.20 -6.96
C ALA A 193 -10.10 -17.37 -8.38
N THR A 194 -10.24 -16.36 -9.22
CA THR A 194 -9.77 -16.38 -10.61
C THR A 194 -8.61 -15.41 -10.81
N VAL A 195 -7.48 -15.89 -11.33
CA VAL A 195 -6.36 -15.03 -11.74
C VAL A 195 -6.73 -14.33 -13.04
N PRO A 196 -6.64 -12.98 -13.13
CA PRO A 196 -6.86 -12.26 -14.37
C PRO A 196 -6.00 -12.81 -15.52
N ALA A 197 -6.57 -12.89 -16.73
CA ALA A 197 -5.83 -13.36 -17.91
C ALA A 197 -4.79 -12.34 -18.43
N ASN A 198 -4.94 -11.06 -18.07
CA ASN A 198 -4.03 -9.99 -18.48
C ASN A 198 -2.76 -9.99 -17.61
N SER A 199 -1.67 -10.53 -18.14
CA SER A 199 -0.37 -10.60 -17.47
C SER A 199 0.26 -9.23 -17.16
N ASN A 200 -0.19 -8.14 -17.80
CA ASN A 200 0.29 -6.80 -17.46
C ASN A 200 -0.19 -6.34 -16.07
N LEU A 201 -1.32 -6.86 -15.60
CA LEU A 201 -1.79 -6.60 -14.23
C LEU A 201 -0.91 -7.31 -13.21
N LEU A 202 -0.54 -8.56 -13.51
CA LEU A 202 0.24 -9.44 -12.64
C LEU A 202 1.49 -9.98 -13.38
N PRO A 203 2.55 -9.16 -13.57
CA PRO A 203 3.82 -9.66 -14.10
C PRO A 203 4.29 -10.91 -13.34
N PRO A 204 4.94 -11.88 -14.01
CA PRO A 204 5.28 -13.15 -13.38
C PRO A 204 6.11 -12.95 -12.10
N GLY A 205 5.78 -13.69 -11.04
CA GLY A 205 6.50 -13.61 -9.78
C GLY A 205 5.68 -13.97 -8.55
N PRO A 206 6.26 -13.78 -7.36
CA PRO A 206 5.57 -14.02 -6.09
C PRO A 206 4.59 -12.89 -5.77
N TYR A 207 3.43 -13.24 -5.22
CA TYR A 207 2.42 -12.29 -4.74
C TYR A 207 1.92 -12.69 -3.36
N MET A 208 1.57 -11.69 -2.56
CA MET A 208 0.82 -11.85 -1.32
C MET A 208 -0.68 -11.92 -1.63
N LEU A 209 -1.27 -13.11 -1.51
CA LEU A 209 -2.71 -13.32 -1.54
C LEU A 209 -3.32 -12.97 -0.19
N THR A 210 -4.28 -12.05 -0.20
CA THR A 210 -5.08 -11.69 0.97
C THR A 210 -6.57 -11.79 0.67
N VAL A 211 -7.37 -11.98 1.71
CA VAL A 211 -8.84 -11.83 1.65
C VAL A 211 -9.29 -10.74 2.61
N LEU A 212 -10.38 -10.05 2.26
CA LEU A 212 -11.06 -9.11 3.16
C LEU A 212 -12.40 -9.68 3.62
N ASP A 213 -12.76 -9.39 4.87
CA ASP A 213 -14.12 -9.59 5.36
C ASP A 213 -15.04 -8.40 5.05
N THR A 214 -16.29 -8.47 5.51
CA THR A 214 -17.29 -7.41 5.31
C THR A 214 -16.87 -6.07 5.91
N ASN A 215 -16.06 -6.08 6.97
CA ASN A 215 -15.55 -4.90 7.68
C ASN A 215 -14.21 -4.38 7.12
N ASN A 216 -13.72 -4.93 6.00
CA ASN A 216 -12.41 -4.64 5.41
C ASN A 216 -11.21 -5.09 6.26
N VAL A 217 -11.38 -6.06 7.17
CA VAL A 217 -10.24 -6.63 7.89
C VAL A 217 -9.53 -7.63 6.97
N PRO A 218 -8.21 -7.47 6.71
CA PRO A 218 -7.47 -8.38 5.86
C PRO A 218 -6.98 -9.61 6.61
N SER A 219 -6.92 -10.76 5.93
CA SER A 219 -6.22 -11.94 6.43
C SER A 219 -4.71 -11.71 6.56
N VAL A 220 -4.01 -12.63 7.23
CA VAL A 220 -2.57 -12.80 6.98
C VAL A 220 -2.42 -13.32 5.55
N ALA A 221 -1.41 -12.84 4.84
CA ALA A 221 -1.17 -13.21 3.45
C ALA A 221 -0.68 -14.66 3.30
N LYS A 222 -1.02 -15.28 2.18
CA LYS A 222 -0.36 -16.49 1.66
C LYS A 222 0.43 -16.13 0.41
N TRP A 223 1.63 -16.67 0.27
CA TRP A 223 2.43 -16.47 -0.93
C TRP A 223 1.94 -17.38 -2.05
N VAL A 224 1.75 -16.81 -3.24
CA VAL A 224 1.38 -17.53 -4.47
C VAL A 224 2.28 -17.05 -5.59
N TRP A 225 2.83 -17.98 -6.37
CA TRP A 225 3.54 -17.67 -7.60
C TRP A 225 2.58 -17.54 -8.78
N ILE A 226 2.69 -16.46 -9.56
CA ILE A 226 1.87 -16.23 -10.77
C ILE A 226 2.75 -16.35 -12.01
N SER A 227 2.29 -17.11 -13.02
CA SER A 227 3.03 -17.35 -14.29
C SER A 227 2.14 -17.71 -15.47
#